data_AF-A0A6G0MB47-F1
#
_entry.id   AF-A0A6G0MB47-F1
#
_cell.length_a   1.000
_cell.length_b   1.000
_cell.length_c   1.000
_cell.angle_alpha   90.00
_cell.angle_beta   90.00
_cell.angle_gamma   90.00
#
_symmetry.space_group_name_H-M   'P 1'
#
loop_
_entity.id
_entity.type
_entity.pdbx_description
1 polymer ?
#
loop_
_entity_poly.entity_id
_entity_poly.type
_entity_poly.pdbx_seq_one_letter_code
_entity_poly.pdbx_strand_id
1 'polypeptide(L)'
;LTGRIVFDKGNWVDAKTKEIVPDHQVKPRYEEDILKHSGIRIVEPELFDGYDPKNKMVLHQVAIDKKMSPIEVADREEALQFRMELGKENVDVFQNASGAWMIRLRKGSVLDIPRALDFDRFVAGQIPTGWSAERLGLSKDLADAVDPTTLYALVSTMDAFVAAGVTDPYEFYQYVHVSEVGNTSGGGMGGMRALTHIYKNRLLGKPAPSDALQEVFINTPPAWVNMLLLSSSGPIKTPVGACATAAESVDIGAETIKSGKARICIVGGYDDFGEECSNEFAQMKATSDSVKETGMGREPKEMCRPCSTTRGGFMESHGAGIQLLMDAQLALEMGLPIYGIVALTSTATDKNGRSVPAPGQGILTTAREVSSDNSKPSPLLDVVFRRCQFDDELESIEKWYAREKASANGDQSRAAFIERRRLRKVRAAQATWGESFYHGEMDIAPLRGALSVWNLDIDDLGAASFHGTGTKANDKNESE
;
A
#
# COMPACT_ATOMS: atom_id res chain seq x y z
N LEU A 1 18.44 -4.51 -10.65
CA LEU A 1 17.72 -4.53 -9.36
C LEU A 1 18.63 -4.76 -8.15
N THR A 2 19.24 -5.94 -7.97
CA THR A 2 19.99 -6.30 -6.74
C THR A 2 21.47 -5.90 -6.72
N GLY A 3 21.95 -5.16 -7.73
CA GLY A 3 23.32 -4.67 -7.78
C GLY A 3 24.42 -5.72 -8.00
N ARG A 4 24.09 -6.97 -8.37
CA ARG A 4 25.08 -8.04 -8.66
C ARG A 4 25.85 -7.77 -9.96
N ILE A 5 25.14 -7.30 -10.98
CA ILE A 5 25.70 -6.83 -12.24
C ILE A 5 25.28 -5.39 -12.50
N VAL A 6 26.13 -4.65 -13.21
CA VAL A 6 25.88 -3.28 -13.68
C VAL A 6 26.19 -3.17 -15.16
N PHE A 7 25.54 -2.25 -15.86
CA PHE A 7 25.83 -2.00 -17.27
C PHE A 7 26.98 -1.00 -17.38
N ASP A 8 28.10 -1.41 -17.97
CA ASP A 8 29.27 -0.57 -18.20
C ASP A 8 29.77 -0.73 -19.64
N LYS A 9 29.94 0.39 -20.35
CA LYS A 9 30.46 0.45 -21.73
C LYS A 9 29.86 -0.60 -22.68
N GLY A 10 28.54 -0.75 -22.66
CA GLY A 10 27.82 -1.65 -23.56
C GLY A 10 27.76 -3.11 -23.13
N ASN A 11 28.30 -3.46 -21.95
CA ASN A 11 28.32 -4.83 -21.45
C ASN A 11 27.77 -4.90 -20.03
N TRP A 12 27.16 -6.04 -19.67
CA TRP A 12 26.99 -6.37 -18.27
C TRP A 12 28.34 -6.71 -17.65
N VAL A 13 28.62 -6.14 -16.48
CA VAL A 13 29.82 -6.44 -15.70
C VAL A 13 29.43 -6.77 -14.27
N ASP A 14 30.17 -7.69 -13.65
CA ASP A 14 30.02 -7.98 -12.23
C ASP A 14 30.35 -6.72 -11.40
N ALA A 15 29.46 -6.37 -10.48
CA ALA A 15 29.59 -5.10 -9.77
C ALA A 15 30.82 -5.04 -8.85
N LYS A 16 31.33 -6.18 -8.38
CA LYS A 16 32.49 -6.29 -7.48
C LYS A 16 33.79 -6.47 -8.26
N THR A 17 33.85 -7.48 -9.13
CA THR A 17 35.09 -7.85 -9.84
C THR A 17 35.34 -7.01 -11.08
N LYS A 18 34.30 -6.36 -11.62
CA LYS A 18 34.31 -5.62 -12.90
C LYS A 18 34.57 -6.49 -14.12
N GLU A 19 34.49 -7.81 -13.99
CA GLU A 19 34.56 -8.73 -15.12
C GLU A 19 33.31 -8.63 -16.00
N ILE A 20 33.48 -8.76 -17.32
CA ILE A 20 32.35 -8.85 -18.25
C ILE A 20 31.59 -10.15 -18.00
N VAL A 21 30.27 -10.03 -17.90
CA VAL A 21 29.33 -11.13 -17.69
C VAL A 21 28.40 -11.20 -18.90
N PRO A 22 28.63 -12.10 -19.85
CA PRO A 22 27.67 -12.36 -20.92
C PRO A 22 26.32 -12.82 -20.36
N ASP A 23 25.21 -12.47 -21.01
CA ASP A 23 23.84 -12.78 -20.54
C ASP A 23 23.64 -14.27 -20.19
N HIS A 24 24.18 -15.18 -21.02
CA HIS A 24 24.09 -16.63 -20.78
C HIS A 24 24.84 -17.11 -19.52
N GLN A 25 25.77 -16.31 -18.99
CA GLN A 25 26.50 -16.57 -17.76
C GLN A 25 25.80 -16.01 -16.52
N VAL A 26 24.80 -15.13 -16.67
CA VAL A 26 24.12 -14.51 -15.53
C VAL A 26 23.45 -15.57 -14.66
N LYS A 27 22.68 -16.48 -15.27
CA LYS A 27 21.98 -17.55 -14.54
C LYS A 27 22.96 -18.46 -13.76
N PRO A 28 23.92 -19.15 -14.39
CA PRO A 28 24.82 -20.06 -13.67
C PRO A 28 25.71 -19.37 -12.63
N ARG A 29 25.99 -18.06 -12.76
CA ARG A 29 26.80 -17.32 -11.77
C ARG A 29 26.00 -16.79 -10.59
N TYR A 30 24.75 -16.38 -10.78
CA TYR A 30 24.03 -15.60 -9.78
C TYR A 30 22.69 -16.20 -9.32
N GLU A 31 22.13 -17.19 -10.00
CA GLU A 31 20.80 -17.72 -9.68
C GLU A 31 20.71 -18.26 -8.24
N GLU A 32 21.69 -19.06 -7.81
CA GLU A 32 21.71 -19.63 -6.45
C GLU A 32 21.68 -18.52 -5.38
N ASP A 33 22.55 -17.51 -5.53
CA ASP A 33 22.65 -16.38 -4.62
C ASP A 33 21.39 -15.49 -4.65
N ILE A 34 20.80 -15.27 -5.84
CA ILE A 34 19.53 -14.54 -5.98
C ILE A 34 18.40 -15.28 -5.26
N LEU A 35 18.26 -16.59 -5.47
CA LEU A 35 17.22 -17.42 -4.86
C LEU A 35 17.39 -17.60 -3.35
N LYS A 36 18.61 -17.45 -2.84
CA LYS A 36 18.92 -17.43 -1.41
C LYS A 36 18.50 -16.12 -0.75
N HIS A 37 18.66 -15.01 -1.46
CA HIS A 37 18.45 -13.65 -0.96
C HIS A 37 17.21 -12.95 -1.55
N SER A 38 16.18 -13.73 -1.91
CA SER A 38 14.90 -13.22 -2.43
C SER A 38 13.72 -14.00 -1.84
N GLY A 39 12.56 -13.34 -1.73
CA GLY A 39 11.33 -13.96 -1.24
C GLY A 39 11.32 -14.19 0.27
N ILE A 40 10.57 -15.21 0.71
CA ILE A 40 10.44 -15.59 2.11
C ILE A 40 11.71 -16.27 2.60
N ARG A 41 12.40 -15.64 3.54
CA ARG A 41 13.68 -16.10 4.10
C ARG A 41 13.90 -15.55 5.50
N ILE A 42 14.95 -16.00 6.15
CA ILE A 42 15.37 -15.49 7.47
C ILE A 42 15.64 -13.99 7.35
N VAL A 43 15.19 -13.21 8.34
CA VAL A 43 15.41 -11.76 8.40
C VAL A 43 16.90 -11.44 8.30
N GLU A 44 17.25 -10.57 7.36
CA GLU A 44 18.61 -10.04 7.17
C GLU A 44 18.71 -8.67 7.87
N PRO A 45 19.45 -8.55 8.99
CA PRO A 45 19.47 -7.32 9.79
C PRO A 45 19.91 -6.07 9.01
N GLU A 46 20.73 -6.23 7.97
CA GLU A 46 21.23 -5.15 7.14
C GLU A 46 20.11 -4.43 6.36
N LEU A 47 18.96 -5.09 6.17
CA LEU A 47 17.81 -4.49 5.50
C LEU A 47 16.93 -3.66 6.44
N PHE A 48 17.08 -3.82 7.76
CA PHE A 48 16.15 -3.30 8.78
C PHE A 48 16.89 -2.61 9.93
N ASP A 49 17.83 -1.73 9.60
CA ASP A 49 18.59 -0.90 10.55
C ASP A 49 19.27 -1.69 11.68
N GLY A 50 19.73 -2.91 11.39
CA GLY A 50 20.40 -3.80 12.33
C GLY A 50 19.46 -4.62 13.22
N TYR A 51 18.16 -4.68 12.89
CA TYR A 51 17.21 -5.55 13.59
C TYR A 51 17.57 -7.03 13.43
N ASP A 52 18.01 -7.65 14.53
CA ASP A 52 18.21 -9.09 14.64
C ASP A 52 17.13 -9.70 15.55
N PRO A 53 16.21 -10.53 15.02
CA PRO A 53 15.19 -11.21 15.82
C PRO A 53 15.78 -12.03 16.98
N LYS A 54 16.99 -12.58 16.86
CA LYS A 54 17.61 -13.39 17.93
C LYS A 54 18.20 -12.54 19.06
N ASN A 55 18.33 -11.23 18.83
CA ASN A 55 18.96 -10.29 19.74
C ASN A 55 18.11 -9.03 19.91
N LYS A 56 16.80 -9.21 20.10
CA LYS A 56 15.86 -8.10 20.27
C LYS A 56 16.10 -7.39 21.61
N MET A 57 16.48 -6.12 21.55
CA MET A 57 16.73 -5.32 22.76
C MET A 57 15.42 -4.94 23.46
N VAL A 58 15.36 -5.17 24.76
CA VAL A 58 14.33 -4.62 25.67
C VAL A 58 14.99 -3.99 26.89
N LEU A 59 14.34 -2.98 27.45
CA LEU A 59 14.78 -2.36 28.70
C LEU A 59 14.10 -3.05 29.89
N HIS A 60 14.89 -3.45 30.87
CA HIS A 60 14.40 -4.01 32.12
C HIS A 60 14.72 -3.07 33.28
N GLN A 61 13.68 -2.67 34.00
CA GLN A 61 13.82 -1.78 35.15
C GLN A 61 14.35 -2.52 36.36
N VAL A 62 15.47 -2.03 36.90
CA VAL A 62 16.14 -2.59 38.07
C VAL A 62 16.35 -1.50 39.11
N ALA A 63 15.82 -1.72 40.31
CA ALA A 63 16.09 -0.86 41.45
C ALA A 63 17.46 -1.20 42.05
N ILE A 64 18.31 -0.19 42.27
CA ILE A 64 19.62 -0.39 42.87
C ILE A 64 19.49 -0.58 44.39
N ASP A 65 20.09 -1.66 44.89
CA ASP A 65 20.03 -2.08 46.29
C ASP A 65 21.03 -1.32 47.19
N LYS A 66 22.06 -0.74 46.56
CA LYS A 66 23.16 -0.02 47.18
C LYS A 66 23.43 1.27 46.42
N LYS A 67 24.03 2.24 47.14
CA LYS A 67 24.52 3.49 46.54
C LYS A 67 25.61 3.15 45.51
N MET A 68 25.50 3.69 44.30
CA MET A 68 26.48 3.45 43.24
C MET A 68 27.76 4.30 43.44
N SER A 69 28.82 3.92 42.73
CA SER A 69 29.99 4.77 42.55
C SER A 69 29.59 6.06 41.80
N PRO A 70 30.26 7.19 42.07
CA PRO A 70 30.12 8.40 41.27
C PRO A 70 30.31 8.14 39.76
N ILE A 71 29.49 8.77 38.94
CA ILE A 71 29.62 8.80 37.49
C ILE A 71 29.93 10.24 37.11
N GLU A 72 31.00 10.44 36.34
CA GLU A 72 31.37 11.75 35.82
C GLU A 72 30.42 12.15 34.69
N VAL A 73 30.01 13.41 34.68
CA VAL A 73 29.14 14.01 33.66
C VAL A 73 29.81 15.25 33.08
N ALA A 74 29.41 15.67 31.89
CA ALA A 74 30.08 16.69 31.11
C ALA A 74 30.15 18.03 31.87
N ASP A 75 29.05 18.43 32.51
CA ASP A 75 28.98 19.68 33.25
C ASP A 75 27.88 19.69 34.33
N ARG A 76 27.73 20.85 34.98
CA ARG A 76 26.72 21.07 36.02
C ARG A 76 25.30 20.96 35.47
N GLU A 77 25.08 21.40 34.23
CA GLU A 77 23.75 21.45 33.63
C GLU A 77 23.25 20.03 33.37
N GLU A 78 24.07 19.17 32.76
CA GLU A 78 23.76 17.76 32.57
C GLU A 78 23.51 17.05 33.91
N ALA A 79 24.34 17.32 34.92
CA ALA A 79 24.13 16.76 36.27
C ALA A 79 22.76 17.16 36.87
N LEU A 80 22.32 18.39 36.62
CA LEU A 80 21.03 18.89 37.06
C LEU A 80 19.86 18.30 36.26
N GLN A 81 20.05 18.01 34.97
CA GLN A 81 19.07 17.31 34.14
C GLN A 81 18.83 15.89 34.66
N PHE A 82 19.89 15.13 34.98
CA PHE A 82 19.75 13.82 35.63
C PHE A 82 18.99 13.91 36.95
N ARG A 83 19.24 14.94 37.77
CA ARG A 83 18.52 15.16 39.02
C ARG A 83 17.06 15.57 38.82
N MET A 84 16.77 16.28 37.75
CA MET A 84 15.41 16.67 37.38
C MET A 84 14.58 15.44 37.01
N GLU A 85 15.14 14.53 36.23
CA GLU A 85 14.46 13.30 35.80
C GLU A 85 14.36 12.27 36.93
N LEU A 86 15.48 11.97 37.60
CA LEU A 86 15.53 10.90 38.60
C LEU A 86 14.95 11.31 39.96
N GLY A 87 14.83 12.60 40.25
CA GLY A 87 14.43 13.11 41.56
C GLY A 87 15.62 13.32 42.52
N LYS A 88 15.54 14.36 43.34
CA LYS A 88 16.61 14.80 44.26
C LYS A 88 16.92 13.75 45.34
N GLU A 89 15.94 12.95 45.70
CA GLU A 89 16.03 11.85 46.66
C GLU A 89 16.79 10.63 46.12
N ASN A 90 16.89 10.50 44.78
CA ASN A 90 17.48 9.36 44.10
C ASN A 90 18.90 9.65 43.57
N VAL A 91 19.29 10.89 43.34
CA VAL A 91 20.64 11.20 42.83
C VAL A 91 21.31 12.36 43.56
N ASP A 92 22.55 12.13 44.00
CA ASP A 92 23.44 13.19 44.48
C ASP A 92 24.14 13.87 43.29
N VAL A 93 24.24 15.20 43.34
CA VAL A 93 25.01 16.00 42.38
C VAL A 93 26.07 16.79 43.14
N PHE A 94 27.33 16.64 42.76
CA PHE A 94 28.46 17.31 43.44
C PHE A 94 29.66 17.44 42.51
N GLN A 95 30.60 18.31 42.86
CA GLN A 95 31.89 18.45 42.17
C GLN A 95 32.96 17.67 42.94
N ASN A 96 33.83 16.93 42.24
CA ASN A 96 34.94 16.24 42.87
C ASN A 96 36.16 17.16 43.07
N ALA A 97 37.22 16.63 43.68
CA ALA A 97 38.43 17.41 43.96
C ALA A 97 39.20 17.89 42.72
N SER A 98 38.99 17.25 41.55
CA SER A 98 39.58 17.67 40.28
C SER A 98 38.72 18.70 39.52
N GLY A 99 37.57 19.10 40.08
CA GLY A 99 36.66 20.05 39.44
C GLY A 99 35.65 19.41 38.48
N ALA A 100 35.64 18.08 38.32
CA ALA A 100 34.66 17.39 37.48
C ALA A 100 33.32 17.26 38.19
N TRP A 101 32.22 17.39 37.43
CA TRP A 101 30.87 17.21 37.94
C TRP A 101 30.50 15.73 37.97
N MET A 102 29.90 15.31 39.09
CA MET A 102 29.58 13.92 39.35
C MET A 102 28.11 13.77 39.71
N ILE A 103 27.49 12.72 39.21
CA ILE A 103 26.23 12.19 39.73
C ILE A 103 26.50 10.93 40.55
N ARG A 104 25.67 10.66 41.56
CA ARG A 104 25.73 9.39 42.29
C ARG A 104 24.33 8.90 42.66
N LEU A 105 23.94 7.78 42.05
CA LEU A 105 22.65 7.15 42.28
C LEU A 105 22.57 6.55 43.68
N ARG A 106 21.45 6.75 44.35
CA ARG A 106 21.18 6.35 45.73
C ARG A 106 20.42 5.02 45.75
N LYS A 107 20.51 4.30 46.87
CA LYS A 107 19.69 3.11 47.08
C LYS A 107 18.22 3.43 46.80
N GLY A 108 17.58 2.62 45.96
CA GLY A 108 16.19 2.81 45.54
C GLY A 108 16.03 3.49 44.18
N SER A 109 17.08 4.08 43.58
CA SER A 109 17.01 4.56 42.20
C SER A 109 16.73 3.42 41.23
N VAL A 110 15.92 3.69 40.20
CA VAL A 110 15.59 2.71 39.17
C VAL A 110 16.40 3.00 37.91
N LEU A 111 16.96 1.96 37.32
CA LEU A 111 17.70 2.02 36.07
C LEU A 111 17.06 1.13 35.02
N ASP A 112 17.05 1.59 33.77
CA ASP A 112 16.73 0.77 32.61
C ASP A 112 18.00 0.04 32.12
N ILE A 113 18.02 -1.28 32.27
CA ILE A 113 19.13 -2.12 31.83
C ILE A 113 18.73 -2.85 30.55
N PRO A 114 19.46 -2.67 29.43
CA PRO A 114 19.23 -3.42 28.21
C PRO A 114 19.45 -4.91 28.41
N ARG A 115 18.52 -5.73 27.90
CA ARG A 115 18.69 -7.17 27.76
C ARG A 115 18.18 -7.64 26.40
N ALA A 116 18.68 -8.79 25.96
CA ALA A 116 18.23 -9.42 24.73
C ALA A 116 17.07 -10.39 24.97
N LEU A 117 16.16 -10.46 24.01
CA LEU A 117 15.16 -11.49 23.84
C LEU A 117 15.44 -12.26 22.55
N ASP A 118 15.27 -13.57 22.61
CA ASP A 118 15.19 -14.43 21.43
C ASP A 118 13.75 -14.42 20.92
N PHE A 119 13.52 -13.77 19.77
CA PHE A 119 12.19 -13.58 19.21
C PHE A 119 11.84 -14.70 18.24
N ASP A 120 10.60 -15.18 18.33
CA ASP A 120 10.12 -16.38 17.65
C ASP A 120 9.62 -16.14 16.21
N ARG A 121 9.68 -14.90 15.70
CA ARG A 121 9.44 -14.54 14.28
C ARG A 121 10.74 -14.07 13.63
N PHE A 122 11.51 -15.01 13.09
CA PHE A 122 12.78 -14.73 12.44
C PHE A 122 12.74 -14.89 10.91
N VAL A 123 11.57 -15.13 10.33
CA VAL A 123 11.34 -15.27 8.88
C VAL A 123 10.37 -14.18 8.41
N ALA A 124 10.65 -13.57 7.25
CA ALA A 124 9.80 -12.59 6.59
C ALA A 124 9.97 -12.66 5.06
N GLY A 125 8.96 -12.18 4.32
CA GLY A 125 9.04 -11.92 2.89
C GLY A 125 9.75 -10.59 2.63
N GLN A 126 11.01 -10.65 2.22
CA GLN A 126 11.85 -9.44 2.13
C GLN A 126 12.12 -9.09 0.67
N ILE A 127 12.07 -7.80 0.33
CA ILE A 127 12.59 -7.29 -0.95
C ILE A 127 13.99 -7.87 -1.18
N PRO A 128 14.35 -8.27 -2.42
CA PRO A 128 15.61 -8.94 -2.68
C PRO A 128 16.82 -8.17 -2.15
N THR A 129 17.72 -8.87 -1.46
CA THR A 129 18.89 -8.23 -0.83
C THR A 129 19.73 -7.55 -1.88
N GLY A 130 20.16 -6.35 -1.51
CA GLY A 130 20.88 -5.47 -2.39
C GLY A 130 19.99 -4.72 -3.36
N TRP A 131 18.66 -4.69 -3.23
CA TRP A 131 17.80 -3.69 -3.89
C TRP A 131 18.21 -2.25 -3.52
N SER A 132 18.00 -1.29 -4.42
CA SER A 132 18.27 0.14 -4.18
C SER A 132 17.51 0.96 -5.19
N ALA A 133 16.82 1.98 -4.66
CA ALA A 133 16.16 3.04 -5.42
C ALA A 133 17.11 3.81 -6.34
N GLU A 134 18.39 3.95 -5.96
CA GLU A 134 19.38 4.70 -6.76
C GLU A 134 19.62 4.08 -8.13
N ARG A 135 19.59 2.75 -8.21
CA ARG A 135 19.73 2.04 -9.49
C ARG A 135 18.50 2.16 -10.40
N LEU A 136 17.42 2.74 -9.89
CA LEU A 136 16.19 3.01 -10.62
C LEU A 136 16.05 4.52 -10.92
N GLY A 137 17.10 5.30 -10.66
CA GLY A 137 17.18 6.71 -11.06
C GLY A 137 16.85 7.72 -9.95
N LEU A 138 16.50 7.26 -8.75
CA LEU A 138 16.30 8.16 -7.60
C LEU A 138 17.66 8.65 -7.06
N SER A 139 17.74 9.90 -6.61
CA SER A 139 19.00 10.43 -6.07
C SER A 139 19.30 9.81 -4.71
N LYS A 140 20.60 9.72 -4.39
CA LYS A 140 21.04 9.29 -3.07
C LYS A 140 20.50 10.19 -1.95
N ASP A 141 20.52 11.50 -2.17
CA ASP A 141 20.00 12.48 -1.19
C ASP A 141 18.53 12.24 -0.87
N LEU A 142 17.71 11.86 -1.87
CA LEU A 142 16.32 11.48 -1.64
C LEU A 142 16.23 10.17 -0.87
N ALA A 143 17.00 9.15 -1.29
CA ALA A 143 17.01 7.84 -0.65
C ALA A 143 17.40 7.88 0.83
N ASP A 144 18.29 8.80 1.20
CA ASP A 144 18.72 9.02 2.58
C ASP A 144 17.73 9.88 3.39
N ALA A 145 16.85 10.65 2.74
CA ALA A 145 15.97 11.62 3.39
C ALA A 145 14.55 11.10 3.70
N VAL A 146 13.99 10.23 2.87
CA VAL A 146 12.59 9.77 3.00
C VAL A 146 12.50 8.39 3.64
N ASP A 147 11.32 8.04 4.16
CA ASP A 147 11.07 6.68 4.64
C ASP A 147 11.12 5.68 3.45
N PRO A 148 11.67 4.46 3.60
CA PRO A 148 11.75 3.49 2.51
C PRO A 148 10.41 3.14 1.87
N THR A 149 9.31 3.24 2.61
CA THR A 149 7.96 3.09 2.07
C THR A 149 7.70 4.05 0.91
N THR A 150 8.17 5.30 1.03
CA THR A 150 8.13 6.31 -0.04
C THR A 150 8.94 5.85 -1.25
N LEU A 151 10.12 5.27 -1.04
CA LEU A 151 10.96 4.76 -2.13
C LEU A 151 10.27 3.62 -2.89
N TYR A 152 9.61 2.70 -2.19
CA TYR A 152 8.85 1.62 -2.82
C TYR A 152 7.68 2.18 -3.65
N ALA A 153 6.94 3.15 -3.11
CA ALA A 153 5.81 3.77 -3.78
C ALA A 153 6.23 4.58 -5.03
N LEU A 154 7.32 5.36 -4.94
CA LEU A 154 7.88 6.10 -6.07
C LEU A 154 8.30 5.17 -7.20
N VAL A 155 9.13 4.16 -6.88
CA VAL A 155 9.61 3.18 -7.86
C VAL A 155 8.43 2.43 -8.50
N SER A 156 7.47 1.99 -7.69
CA SER A 156 6.30 1.26 -8.21
C SER A 156 5.43 2.13 -9.09
N THR A 157 5.33 3.44 -8.81
CA THR A 157 4.61 4.39 -9.65
C THR A 157 5.33 4.61 -10.98
N MET A 158 6.66 4.75 -10.95
CA MET A 158 7.49 4.87 -12.16
C MET A 158 7.35 3.61 -13.04
N ASP A 159 7.46 2.42 -12.44
CA ASP A 159 7.30 1.15 -13.16
C ASP A 159 5.87 0.99 -13.72
N ALA A 160 4.83 1.42 -12.98
CA ALA A 160 3.45 1.41 -13.46
C ALA A 160 3.24 2.34 -14.66
N PHE A 161 3.86 3.53 -14.67
CA PHE A 161 3.81 4.42 -15.84
C PHE A 161 4.52 3.83 -17.05
N VAL A 162 5.72 3.29 -16.87
CA VAL A 162 6.45 2.62 -17.95
C VAL A 162 5.65 1.44 -18.50
N ALA A 163 5.03 0.63 -17.64
CA ALA A 163 4.14 -0.45 -18.06
C ALA A 163 2.92 0.09 -18.83
N ALA A 164 2.36 1.22 -18.42
CA ALA A 164 1.28 1.90 -19.13
C ALA A 164 1.74 2.63 -20.40
N GLY A 165 3.01 2.53 -20.81
CA GLY A 165 3.55 3.24 -21.98
C GLY A 165 3.76 4.75 -21.77
N VAL A 166 3.64 5.24 -20.53
CA VAL A 166 3.83 6.64 -20.16
C VAL A 166 5.27 6.83 -19.68
N THR A 167 6.10 7.44 -20.52
CA THR A 167 7.51 7.71 -20.16
C THR A 167 7.73 9.09 -19.53
N ASP A 168 6.81 10.03 -19.78
CA ASP A 168 6.77 11.34 -19.15
C ASP A 168 5.34 11.58 -18.60
N PRO A 169 5.14 11.61 -17.28
CA PRO A 169 3.81 11.82 -16.69
C PRO A 169 3.16 13.14 -17.11
N TYR A 170 3.91 14.12 -17.61
CA TYR A 170 3.34 15.39 -18.05
C TYR A 170 2.58 15.27 -19.38
N GLU A 171 2.73 14.15 -20.10
CA GLU A 171 1.91 13.82 -21.27
C GLU A 171 0.41 13.79 -20.94
N PHE A 172 0.04 13.43 -19.70
CA PHE A 172 -1.35 13.48 -19.24
C PHE A 172 -1.99 14.85 -19.50
N TYR A 173 -1.25 15.94 -19.30
CA TYR A 173 -1.77 17.30 -19.39
C TYR A 173 -1.99 17.79 -20.82
N GLN A 174 -1.64 17.01 -21.82
CA GLN A 174 -2.03 17.25 -23.21
C GLN A 174 -3.49 16.83 -23.46
N TYR A 175 -4.02 15.93 -22.63
CA TYR A 175 -5.35 15.32 -22.80
C TYR A 175 -6.34 15.71 -21.71
N VAL A 176 -5.86 15.99 -20.50
CA VAL A 176 -6.69 16.32 -19.34
C VAL A 176 -6.22 17.58 -18.64
N HIS A 177 -7.12 18.21 -17.89
CA HIS A 177 -6.74 19.36 -17.07
C HIS A 177 -5.85 18.90 -15.89
N VAL A 178 -4.97 19.76 -15.40
CA VAL A 178 -4.08 19.46 -14.25
C VAL A 178 -4.83 19.04 -12.98
N SER A 179 -6.11 19.39 -12.87
CA SER A 179 -6.99 19.01 -11.75
C SER A 179 -7.65 17.63 -11.91
N GLU A 180 -7.41 16.93 -13.01
CA GLU A 180 -8.09 15.67 -13.34
C GLU A 180 -7.17 14.44 -13.24
N VAL A 181 -5.94 14.64 -12.74
CA VAL A 181 -5.00 13.57 -12.40
C VAL A 181 -4.97 13.44 -10.88
N GLY A 182 -5.46 12.31 -10.36
CA GLY A 182 -5.57 12.06 -8.93
C GLY A 182 -4.66 10.95 -8.43
N ASN A 183 -4.49 10.88 -7.11
CA ASN A 183 -3.79 9.80 -6.43
C ASN A 183 -4.61 9.35 -5.21
N THR A 184 -5.01 8.08 -5.22
CA THR A 184 -5.75 7.44 -4.14
C THR A 184 -4.99 6.29 -3.50
N SER A 185 -3.70 6.12 -3.81
CA SER A 185 -2.85 5.13 -3.13
C SER A 185 -2.75 5.42 -1.63
N GLY A 186 -2.65 4.35 -0.85
CA GLY A 186 -2.63 4.41 0.62
C GLY A 186 -1.74 3.32 1.23
N GLY A 187 -1.66 3.30 2.55
CA GLY A 187 -0.93 2.30 3.31
C GLY A 187 -1.62 1.97 4.63
N GLY A 188 -1.24 0.86 5.26
CA GLY A 188 -1.79 0.45 6.55
C GLY A 188 -1.19 1.23 7.72
N MET A 189 0.14 1.30 7.78
CA MET A 189 0.88 1.85 8.94
C MET A 189 1.69 3.13 8.62
N GLY A 190 2.04 3.36 7.36
CA GLY A 190 2.83 4.53 6.94
C GLY A 190 4.33 4.33 7.16
N GLY A 191 5.07 5.43 7.38
CA GLY A 191 6.52 5.39 7.50
C GLY A 191 7.01 4.80 8.82
N MET A 192 7.32 3.50 8.81
CA MET A 192 7.69 2.78 10.02
C MET A 192 9.06 3.16 10.57
N ARG A 193 10.04 3.48 9.72
CA ARG A 193 11.37 3.88 10.19
C ARG A 193 11.33 5.28 10.77
N ALA A 194 10.56 6.15 10.14
CA ALA A 194 10.23 7.46 10.68
C ALA A 194 9.57 7.37 12.07
N LEU A 195 8.65 6.41 12.28
CA LEU A 195 8.05 6.15 13.60
C LEU A 195 9.10 5.76 14.64
N THR A 196 10.00 4.84 14.29
CA THR A 196 11.11 4.43 15.16
C THR A 196 12.03 5.60 15.48
N HIS A 197 12.28 6.51 14.52
CA HIS A 197 13.05 7.71 14.77
C HIS A 197 12.39 8.63 15.81
N ILE A 198 11.10 8.93 15.67
CA ILE A 198 10.45 9.91 16.54
C ILE A 198 10.13 9.38 17.93
N TYR A 199 9.88 8.07 18.08
CA TYR A 199 9.53 7.47 19.37
C TYR A 199 10.72 6.83 20.07
N LYS A 200 11.47 5.94 19.40
CA LYS A 200 12.56 5.17 20.02
C LYS A 200 13.87 5.93 20.02
N ASN A 201 14.29 6.44 18.86
CA ASN A 201 15.60 7.10 18.76
C ASN A 201 15.64 8.40 19.56
N ARG A 202 14.62 9.25 19.43
CA ARG A 202 14.53 10.49 20.21
C ARG A 202 14.46 10.23 21.72
N LEU A 203 13.72 9.21 22.17
CA LEU A 203 13.70 8.82 23.58
C LEU A 203 15.09 8.41 24.08
N LEU A 204 15.87 7.72 23.25
CA LEU A 204 17.24 7.29 23.56
C LEU A 204 18.29 8.39 23.30
N GLY A 205 17.89 9.63 22.97
CA GLY A 205 18.81 10.72 22.63
C GLY A 205 19.64 10.46 21.36
N LYS A 206 19.24 9.50 20.51
CA LYS A 206 19.92 9.22 19.24
C LYS A 206 19.55 10.28 18.20
N PRO A 207 20.48 10.60 17.27
CA PRO A 207 20.17 11.47 16.14
C PRO A 207 18.98 10.94 15.34
N ALA A 208 18.10 11.86 14.94
CA ALA A 208 16.96 11.61 14.06
C ALA A 208 16.74 12.86 13.20
N PRO A 209 16.26 12.73 11.95
CA PRO A 209 15.90 13.88 11.12
C PRO A 209 14.93 14.83 11.85
N SER A 210 15.12 16.13 11.67
CA SER A 210 14.28 17.15 12.32
C SER A 210 12.82 17.07 11.86
N ASP A 211 12.63 16.72 10.59
CA ASP A 211 11.38 16.59 9.86
C ASP A 211 10.83 15.16 9.81
N ALA A 212 11.42 14.21 10.55
CA ALA A 212 11.01 12.80 10.57
C ALA A 212 9.50 12.57 10.80
N LEU A 213 8.80 13.49 11.48
CA LEU A 213 7.36 13.38 11.67
C LEU A 213 6.58 13.39 10.34
N GLN A 214 7.00 14.16 9.33
CA GLN A 214 6.27 14.22 8.07
C GLN A 214 6.32 12.87 7.33
N GLU A 215 7.43 12.15 7.43
CA GLU A 215 7.65 10.85 6.79
C GLU A 215 6.87 9.72 7.48
N VAL A 216 6.35 9.93 8.70
CA VAL A 216 5.44 8.99 9.36
C VAL A 216 4.10 8.89 8.64
N PHE A 217 3.62 10.01 8.09
CA PHE A 217 2.23 10.07 7.63
C PHE A 217 1.99 9.19 6.42
N ILE A 218 0.87 8.45 6.45
CA ILE A 218 0.48 7.54 5.38
C ILE A 218 0.27 8.28 4.05
N ASN A 219 -0.11 9.56 4.08
CA ASN A 219 -0.32 10.38 2.89
C ASN A 219 0.96 11.06 2.35
N THR A 220 2.13 10.79 2.94
CA THR A 220 3.41 11.36 2.49
C THR A 220 3.98 10.66 1.25
N PRO A 221 3.96 9.32 1.11
CA PRO A 221 4.32 8.66 -0.15
C PRO A 221 3.58 9.20 -1.40
N PRO A 222 2.24 9.36 -1.42
CA PRO A 222 1.56 9.96 -2.56
C PRO A 222 1.85 11.46 -2.73
N ALA A 223 2.21 12.18 -1.66
CA ALA A 223 2.69 13.56 -1.76
C ALA A 223 4.04 13.62 -2.48
N TRP A 224 5.00 12.74 -2.15
CA TRP A 224 6.28 12.62 -2.87
C TRP A 224 6.09 12.24 -4.34
N VAL A 225 5.19 11.31 -4.64
CA VAL A 225 4.80 10.99 -6.03
C VAL A 225 4.31 12.24 -6.75
N ASN A 226 3.47 13.06 -6.11
CA ASN A 226 3.00 14.29 -6.74
C ASN A 226 4.12 15.32 -6.91
N MET A 227 4.96 15.52 -5.89
CA MET A 227 6.04 16.50 -5.89
C MET A 227 7.16 16.18 -6.89
N LEU A 228 7.43 14.89 -7.13
CA LEU A 228 8.56 14.46 -7.95
C LEU A 228 8.18 14.00 -9.36
N LEU A 229 6.95 13.53 -9.58
CA LEU A 229 6.56 12.92 -10.86
C LEU A 229 5.40 13.65 -11.56
N LEU A 230 4.36 14.04 -10.83
CA LEU A 230 3.09 14.47 -11.46
C LEU A 230 2.93 15.97 -11.55
N SER A 231 3.21 16.71 -10.47
CA SER A 231 2.81 18.10 -10.31
C SER A 231 1.30 18.35 -10.58
N SER A 232 0.46 17.37 -10.27
CA SER A 232 -0.99 17.47 -10.45
C SER A 232 -1.63 18.36 -9.37
N SER A 233 -2.81 18.88 -9.69
CA SER A 233 -3.70 19.59 -8.75
C SER A 233 -5.05 18.87 -8.62
N GLY A 234 -5.06 17.55 -8.86
CA GLY A 234 -6.28 16.75 -8.80
C GLY A 234 -6.53 16.11 -7.43
N PRO A 235 -7.51 15.20 -7.34
CA PRO A 235 -7.91 14.60 -6.07
C PRO A 235 -6.77 13.82 -5.41
N ILE A 236 -6.54 14.07 -4.12
CA ILE A 236 -5.68 13.27 -3.26
C ILE A 236 -6.51 12.68 -2.12
N LYS A 237 -6.63 11.36 -2.05
CA LYS A 237 -7.42 10.66 -1.03
C LYS A 237 -6.69 9.41 -0.59
N THR A 238 -6.00 9.46 0.54
CA THR A 238 -5.16 8.36 1.02
C THR A 238 -5.95 7.46 1.98
N PRO A 239 -6.42 6.27 1.55
CA PRO A 239 -7.13 5.35 2.42
C PRO A 239 -6.21 4.68 3.44
N VAL A 240 -6.83 4.18 4.52
CA VAL A 240 -6.20 3.35 5.55
C VAL A 240 -7.19 2.23 5.88
N GLY A 241 -7.02 1.09 5.20
CA GLY A 241 -7.88 -0.09 5.29
C GLY A 241 -7.15 -1.34 5.80
N ALA A 242 -6.01 -1.15 6.50
CA ALA A 242 -5.11 -2.24 6.90
C ALA A 242 -4.74 -3.14 5.69
N CYS A 243 -4.91 -4.46 5.82
CA CYS A 243 -4.60 -5.44 4.77
C CYS A 243 -5.36 -5.22 3.45
N ALA A 244 -6.51 -4.53 3.49
CA ALA A 244 -7.38 -4.29 2.32
C ALA A 244 -7.19 -2.90 1.68
N THR A 245 -6.22 -2.10 2.16
CA THR A 245 -6.03 -0.70 1.72
C THR A 245 -5.88 -0.56 0.21
N ALA A 246 -5.20 -1.49 -0.47
CA ALA A 246 -5.04 -1.46 -1.91
C ALA A 246 -6.38 -1.64 -2.66
N ALA A 247 -7.27 -2.52 -2.17
CA ALA A 247 -8.60 -2.71 -2.76
C ALA A 247 -9.51 -1.50 -2.50
N GLU A 248 -9.44 -0.91 -1.29
CA GLU A 248 -10.12 0.35 -0.96
C GLU A 248 -9.62 1.51 -1.84
N SER A 249 -8.31 1.56 -2.12
CA SER A 249 -7.70 2.53 -3.03
C SER A 249 -8.28 2.45 -4.44
N VAL A 250 -8.48 1.24 -4.97
CA VAL A 250 -9.12 1.00 -6.27
C VAL A 250 -10.58 1.45 -6.25
N ASP A 251 -11.33 1.15 -5.19
CA ASP A 251 -12.72 1.59 -5.02
C ASP A 251 -12.85 3.12 -5.03
N ILE A 252 -12.06 3.79 -4.20
CA ILE A 252 -12.01 5.26 -4.14
C ILE A 252 -11.56 5.84 -5.49
N GLY A 253 -10.58 5.23 -6.16
CA GLY A 253 -10.09 5.66 -7.46
C GLY A 253 -11.17 5.57 -8.55
N ALA A 254 -11.84 4.42 -8.64
CA ALA A 254 -12.94 4.19 -9.58
C ALA A 254 -14.09 5.18 -9.37
N GLU A 255 -14.53 5.41 -8.13
CA GLU A 255 -15.58 6.38 -7.82
C GLU A 255 -15.12 7.83 -8.05
N THR A 256 -13.84 8.14 -7.86
CA THR A 256 -13.28 9.46 -8.18
C THR A 256 -13.34 9.74 -9.69
N ILE A 257 -13.08 8.73 -10.52
CA ILE A 257 -13.21 8.82 -11.98
C ILE A 257 -14.68 8.93 -12.39
N LYS A 258 -15.54 8.02 -11.91
CA LYS A 258 -16.98 8.00 -12.25
C LYS A 258 -17.70 9.29 -11.83
N SER A 259 -17.30 9.91 -10.72
CA SER A 259 -17.86 11.20 -10.28
C SER A 259 -17.37 12.41 -11.09
N GLY A 260 -16.44 12.22 -12.04
CA GLY A 260 -15.88 13.26 -12.89
C GLY A 260 -14.89 14.17 -12.17
N LYS A 261 -14.39 13.79 -10.98
CA LYS A 261 -13.37 14.55 -10.24
C LYS A 261 -11.96 14.29 -10.76
N ALA A 262 -11.75 13.13 -11.37
CA ALA A 262 -10.52 12.78 -12.07
C ALA A 262 -10.88 12.03 -13.35
N ARG A 263 -9.92 11.97 -14.28
CA ARG A 263 -9.94 11.11 -15.45
C ARG A 263 -8.82 10.08 -15.42
N ILE A 264 -7.77 10.37 -14.65
CA ILE A 264 -6.62 9.50 -14.40
C ILE A 264 -6.45 9.39 -12.89
N CYS A 265 -6.25 8.19 -12.37
CA CYS A 265 -6.06 7.96 -10.94
C CYS A 265 -4.99 6.90 -10.68
N ILE A 266 -4.00 7.26 -9.87
CA ILE A 266 -3.00 6.32 -9.35
C ILE A 266 -3.61 5.66 -8.11
N VAL A 267 -3.65 4.33 -8.12
CA VAL A 267 -4.24 3.53 -7.06
C VAL A 267 -3.24 2.48 -6.59
N GLY A 268 -3.38 1.99 -5.36
CA GLY A 268 -2.51 0.94 -4.85
C GLY A 268 -2.29 0.96 -3.35
N GLY A 269 -1.30 0.17 -2.91
CA GLY A 269 -0.94 -0.03 -1.51
C GLY A 269 0.57 -0.05 -1.29
N TYR A 270 1.01 0.37 -0.12
CA TYR A 270 2.41 0.29 0.33
C TYR A 270 2.50 0.09 1.85
N ASP A 271 3.43 -0.73 2.32
CA ASP A 271 3.78 -0.90 3.73
C ASP A 271 5.21 -1.44 3.87
N ASP A 272 5.90 -1.12 4.97
CA ASP A 272 7.22 -1.64 5.30
C ASP A 272 7.16 -2.79 6.33
N PHE A 273 8.30 -3.43 6.55
CA PHE A 273 8.50 -4.42 7.61
C PHE A 273 9.51 -3.86 8.63
N GLY A 274 9.27 -4.09 9.92
CA GLY A 274 10.18 -3.63 10.96
C GLY A 274 9.98 -4.33 12.31
N GLU A 275 10.94 -4.12 13.21
CA GLU A 275 11.03 -4.75 14.53
C GLU A 275 9.72 -4.58 15.34
N GLU A 276 9.21 -3.36 15.39
CA GLU A 276 8.06 -3.00 16.22
C GLU A 276 6.79 -3.70 15.74
N CYS A 277 6.48 -3.62 14.44
CA CYS A 277 5.27 -4.23 13.87
C CYS A 277 5.32 -5.76 13.94
N SER A 278 6.47 -6.35 13.62
CA SER A 278 6.64 -7.80 13.69
C SER A 278 6.39 -8.34 15.11
N ASN A 279 6.87 -7.62 16.13
CA ASN A 279 6.60 -7.93 17.53
C ASN A 279 5.10 -7.85 17.85
N GLU A 280 4.42 -6.79 17.46
CA GLU A 280 2.99 -6.62 17.77
C GLU A 280 2.10 -7.65 17.06
N PHE A 281 2.39 -7.99 15.80
CA PHE A 281 1.70 -9.08 15.12
C PHE A 281 1.94 -10.44 15.79
N ALA A 282 3.12 -10.67 16.36
CA ALA A 282 3.39 -11.87 17.15
C ALA A 282 2.58 -11.88 18.46
N GLN A 283 2.45 -10.73 19.16
CA GLN A 283 1.59 -10.61 20.35
C GLN A 283 0.12 -10.90 20.02
N MET A 284 -0.34 -10.46 18.85
CA MET A 284 -1.68 -10.76 18.32
C MET A 284 -1.84 -12.22 17.86
N LYS A 285 -0.74 -13.00 17.81
CA LYS A 285 -0.69 -14.37 17.29
C LYS A 285 -1.18 -14.48 15.84
N ALA A 286 -0.93 -13.44 15.05
CA ALA A 286 -1.39 -13.36 13.66
C ALA A 286 -0.35 -13.97 12.70
N THR A 287 0.94 -13.72 12.94
CA THR A 287 2.06 -14.24 12.13
C THR A 287 2.48 -15.65 12.54
N SER A 288 3.04 -16.39 11.58
CA SER A 288 3.53 -17.76 11.76
C SER A 288 4.77 -17.82 12.66
N ASP A 289 4.73 -18.66 13.70
CA ASP A 289 5.82 -18.89 14.64
C ASP A 289 6.97 -19.67 14.00
N SER A 290 8.09 -19.00 13.71
CA SER A 290 9.21 -19.57 12.97
C SER A 290 9.93 -20.69 13.74
N VAL A 291 9.96 -20.63 15.08
CA VAL A 291 10.53 -21.68 15.94
C VAL A 291 9.66 -22.94 15.86
N LYS A 292 8.34 -22.77 15.92
CA LYS A 292 7.40 -23.88 15.78
C LYS A 292 7.45 -24.51 14.39
N GLU A 293 7.53 -23.69 13.35
CA GLU A 293 7.60 -24.14 11.97
C GLU A 293 8.87 -24.95 11.70
N THR A 294 10.04 -24.46 12.14
CA THR A 294 11.30 -25.21 12.04
C THR A 294 11.29 -26.49 12.88
N GLY A 295 10.65 -26.48 14.07
CA GLY A 295 10.44 -27.68 14.88
C GLY A 295 9.57 -28.75 14.21
N MET A 296 8.76 -28.38 13.21
CA MET A 296 8.01 -29.31 12.34
C MET A 296 8.78 -29.69 11.06
N GLY A 297 10.04 -29.28 10.93
CA GLY A 297 10.89 -29.59 9.77
C GLY A 297 10.61 -28.75 8.54
N ARG A 298 10.03 -27.55 8.68
CA ARG A 298 9.72 -26.67 7.55
C ARG A 298 10.80 -25.64 7.28
N GLU A 299 11.09 -25.47 5.99
CA GLU A 299 11.95 -24.41 5.49
C GLU A 299 11.18 -23.07 5.37
N PRO A 300 11.86 -21.90 5.43
CA PRO A 300 11.21 -20.60 5.31
C PRO A 300 10.26 -20.46 4.12
N LYS A 301 10.65 -21.02 2.97
CA LYS A 301 9.91 -20.91 1.69
C LYS A 301 8.53 -21.57 1.70
N GLU A 302 8.25 -22.47 2.65
CA GLU A 302 6.96 -23.17 2.80
C GLU A 302 6.19 -22.77 4.07
N MET A 303 6.69 -21.77 4.82
CA MET A 303 6.01 -21.27 6.03
C MET A 303 4.75 -20.46 5.70
N CYS A 304 4.68 -19.82 4.54
CA CYS A 304 3.43 -19.25 4.01
C CYS A 304 2.70 -20.31 3.17
N ARG A 305 1.56 -20.81 3.66
CA ARG A 305 0.82 -21.92 3.04
C ARG A 305 -0.70 -21.76 3.18
N PRO A 306 -1.31 -20.85 2.42
CA PRO A 306 -2.76 -20.64 2.43
C PRO A 306 -3.54 -21.92 2.15
N CYS A 307 -4.75 -22.02 2.69
CA CYS A 307 -5.69 -23.13 2.53
C CYS A 307 -5.20 -24.51 3.00
N SER A 308 -3.98 -24.60 3.56
CA SER A 308 -3.40 -25.86 4.03
C SER A 308 -3.97 -26.29 5.38
N THR A 309 -4.09 -27.60 5.61
CA THR A 309 -4.54 -28.19 6.90
C THR A 309 -3.71 -27.71 8.08
N THR A 310 -2.41 -27.53 7.85
CA THR A 310 -1.42 -27.22 8.89
C THR A 310 -1.00 -25.75 8.89
N ARG A 311 -1.74 -24.85 8.24
CA ARG A 311 -1.44 -23.41 8.20
C ARG A 311 -1.31 -22.79 9.60
N GLY A 312 -0.32 -21.91 9.77
CA GLY A 312 0.23 -21.54 11.08
C GLY A 312 0.10 -20.07 11.47
N GLY A 313 -0.50 -19.24 10.61
CA GLY A 313 -0.39 -17.78 10.69
C GLY A 313 0.14 -17.24 9.36
N PHE A 314 0.04 -15.94 9.15
CA PHE A 314 0.56 -15.32 7.92
C PHE A 314 2.07 -15.07 7.99
N MET A 315 2.68 -14.84 6.83
CA MET A 315 4.08 -14.44 6.71
C MET A 315 4.14 -12.96 6.34
N GLU A 316 4.68 -12.13 7.21
CA GLU A 316 4.77 -10.68 6.99
C GLU A 316 5.76 -10.37 5.86
N SER A 317 5.47 -9.33 5.07
CA SER A 317 6.31 -8.87 3.97
C SER A 317 6.21 -7.36 3.78
N HIS A 318 7.06 -6.80 2.93
CA HIS A 318 7.08 -5.36 2.67
C HIS A 318 7.22 -5.03 1.18
N GLY A 319 6.75 -3.84 0.79
CA GLY A 319 6.85 -3.32 -0.56
C GLY A 319 5.71 -2.38 -0.93
N ALA A 320 5.51 -2.20 -2.23
CA ALA A 320 4.42 -1.42 -2.79
C ALA A 320 3.89 -2.05 -4.07
N GLY A 321 2.62 -1.78 -4.39
CA GLY A 321 1.99 -2.17 -5.64
C GLY A 321 1.09 -1.05 -6.11
N ILE A 322 1.31 -0.57 -7.34
CA ILE A 322 0.63 0.59 -7.93
C ILE A 322 -0.03 0.19 -9.25
N GLN A 323 -1.20 0.76 -9.54
CA GLN A 323 -1.89 0.68 -10.82
C GLN A 323 -2.29 2.08 -11.29
N LEU A 324 -2.43 2.22 -12.60
CA LEU A 324 -2.96 3.44 -13.23
C LEU A 324 -4.38 3.14 -13.75
N LEU A 325 -5.38 3.78 -13.16
CA LEU A 325 -6.76 3.73 -13.64
C LEU A 325 -7.06 4.97 -14.49
N MET A 326 -7.82 4.77 -15.56
CA MET A 326 -8.24 5.85 -16.45
C MET A 326 -9.68 5.60 -16.91
N ASP A 327 -10.40 6.66 -17.28
CA ASP A 327 -11.60 6.45 -18.09
C ASP A 327 -11.22 5.79 -19.43
N ALA A 328 -12.00 4.80 -19.85
CA ALA A 328 -11.65 3.96 -21.01
C ALA A 328 -11.52 4.78 -22.31
N GLN A 329 -12.32 5.83 -22.45
CA GLN A 329 -12.24 6.73 -23.60
C GLN A 329 -10.88 7.44 -23.65
N LEU A 330 -10.40 7.96 -22.52
CA LEU A 330 -9.08 8.60 -22.43
C LEU A 330 -7.94 7.63 -22.76
N ALA A 331 -7.98 6.41 -22.21
CA ALA A 331 -6.95 5.41 -22.48
C ALA A 331 -6.85 5.10 -23.99
N LEU A 332 -8.00 5.03 -24.68
CA LEU A 332 -8.06 4.87 -26.14
C LEU A 332 -7.58 6.12 -26.89
N GLU A 333 -7.94 7.32 -26.45
CA GLU A 333 -7.51 8.61 -27.03
C GLU A 333 -5.98 8.79 -26.95
N MET A 334 -5.39 8.36 -25.84
CA MET A 334 -3.94 8.37 -25.62
C MET A 334 -3.21 7.19 -26.27
N GLY A 335 -3.93 6.15 -26.70
CA GLY A 335 -3.33 4.94 -27.29
C GLY A 335 -2.55 4.08 -26.30
N LEU A 336 -2.93 4.10 -25.02
CA LEU A 336 -2.25 3.35 -23.95
C LEU A 336 -2.70 1.88 -23.93
N PRO A 337 -1.84 0.95 -23.48
CA PRO A 337 -2.25 -0.44 -23.25
C PRO A 337 -3.35 -0.52 -22.17
N ILE A 338 -4.38 -1.32 -22.45
CA ILE A 338 -5.48 -1.60 -21.50
C ILE A 338 -5.33 -3.05 -21.05
N TYR A 339 -4.90 -3.24 -19.79
CA TYR A 339 -4.66 -4.56 -19.21
C TYR A 339 -5.91 -5.25 -18.68
N GLY A 340 -6.96 -4.48 -18.39
CA GLY A 340 -8.20 -5.01 -17.82
C GLY A 340 -9.21 -3.90 -17.54
N ILE A 341 -10.43 -4.31 -17.22
CA ILE A 341 -11.53 -3.42 -16.88
C ILE A 341 -11.91 -3.66 -15.42
N VAL A 342 -11.94 -2.59 -14.62
CA VAL A 342 -12.45 -2.63 -13.25
C VAL A 342 -13.98 -2.62 -13.31
N ALA A 343 -14.59 -3.81 -13.40
CA ALA A 343 -16.04 -3.96 -13.56
C ALA A 343 -16.81 -3.64 -12.28
N LEU A 344 -16.28 -4.06 -11.12
CA LEU A 344 -16.86 -3.82 -9.80
C LEU A 344 -15.78 -3.59 -8.76
N THR A 345 -16.05 -2.66 -7.85
CA THR A 345 -15.31 -2.44 -6.60
C THR A 345 -16.32 -2.35 -5.47
N SER A 346 -15.92 -2.77 -4.27
CA SER A 346 -16.76 -2.62 -3.09
C SER A 346 -15.95 -2.77 -1.82
N THR A 347 -16.39 -2.09 -0.77
CA THR A 347 -15.90 -2.24 0.60
C THR A 347 -17.08 -2.50 1.53
N ALA A 348 -16.87 -3.30 2.56
CA ALA A 348 -17.92 -3.64 3.52
C ALA A 348 -17.34 -3.82 4.92
N THR A 349 -18.05 -3.29 5.91
CA THR A 349 -17.88 -3.69 7.31
C THR A 349 -18.72 -4.93 7.61
N ASP A 350 -18.44 -5.59 8.73
CA ASP A 350 -19.11 -6.84 9.07
C ASP A 350 -20.35 -6.63 9.95
N LYS A 351 -20.16 -6.68 11.27
CA LYS A 351 -21.25 -6.66 12.24
C LYS A 351 -20.72 -6.29 13.63
N ASN A 352 -21.64 -6.17 14.59
CA ASN A 352 -21.29 -6.00 15.99
C ASN A 352 -20.35 -7.12 16.47
N GLY A 353 -19.22 -6.73 17.06
CA GLY A 353 -18.18 -7.63 17.53
C GLY A 353 -17.28 -6.97 18.57
N ARG A 354 -16.39 -7.77 19.16
CA ARG A 354 -15.38 -7.30 20.12
C ARG A 354 -13.96 -7.74 19.75
N SER A 355 -13.79 -8.35 18.58
CA SER A 355 -12.49 -8.78 18.06
C SER A 355 -12.26 -8.07 16.74
N VAL A 356 -11.46 -7.01 16.77
CA VAL A 356 -11.09 -6.22 15.58
C VAL A 356 -10.36 -7.06 14.51
N PRO A 357 -9.43 -7.98 14.83
CA PRO A 357 -8.71 -8.74 13.80
C PRO A 357 -9.50 -9.93 13.25
N ALA A 358 -10.73 -10.17 13.71
CA ALA A 358 -11.54 -11.27 13.20
C ALA A 358 -12.13 -10.90 11.83
N PRO A 359 -11.90 -11.70 10.77
CA PRO A 359 -12.55 -11.48 9.49
C PRO A 359 -14.05 -11.80 9.60
N GLY A 360 -14.84 -11.20 8.70
CA GLY A 360 -16.26 -11.50 8.56
C GLY A 360 -16.71 -11.55 7.11
N GLN A 361 -18.03 -11.55 6.94
CA GLN A 361 -18.71 -11.86 5.68
C GLN A 361 -19.50 -10.67 5.12
N GLY A 362 -19.23 -9.44 5.56
CA GLY A 362 -19.94 -8.24 5.09
C GLY A 362 -19.89 -8.07 3.57
N ILE A 363 -18.77 -8.47 2.94
CA ILE A 363 -18.58 -8.35 1.50
C ILE A 363 -19.47 -9.29 0.66
N LEU A 364 -20.11 -10.30 1.28
CA LEU A 364 -21.12 -11.14 0.62
C LEU A 364 -22.28 -10.30 0.04
N THR A 365 -22.49 -9.09 0.57
CA THR A 365 -23.50 -8.15 0.07
C THR A 365 -23.27 -7.67 -1.36
N THR A 366 -22.10 -7.94 -1.96
CA THR A 366 -21.83 -7.74 -3.40
C THR A 366 -22.63 -8.71 -4.28
N ALA A 367 -23.02 -9.87 -3.75
CA ALA A 367 -23.85 -10.87 -4.40
C ALA A 367 -25.34 -10.81 -3.97
N ARG A 368 -25.75 -9.76 -3.23
CA ARG A 368 -27.14 -9.65 -2.75
C ARG A 368 -28.13 -9.48 -3.92
N GLU A 369 -29.16 -10.29 -3.97
CA GLU A 369 -30.31 -10.11 -4.86
C GLU A 369 -31.55 -10.76 -4.26
N VAL A 370 -32.72 -10.24 -4.60
CA VAL A 370 -34.03 -10.78 -4.24
C VAL A 370 -34.45 -11.74 -5.35
N SER A 371 -34.44 -13.03 -5.07
CA SER A 371 -35.08 -14.03 -5.93
C SER A 371 -36.49 -14.32 -5.41
N SER A 372 -37.44 -14.45 -6.33
CA SER A 372 -38.72 -15.10 -6.03
C SER A 372 -38.74 -16.45 -6.73
N ASP A 373 -39.22 -17.50 -6.05
CA ASP A 373 -39.17 -18.90 -6.52
C ASP A 373 -39.85 -19.14 -7.90
N ASN A 374 -40.56 -18.16 -8.44
CA ASN A 374 -41.24 -18.23 -9.74
C ASN A 374 -40.98 -17.02 -10.67
N SER A 375 -40.02 -16.12 -10.37
CA SER A 375 -39.75 -14.97 -11.25
C SER A 375 -38.86 -15.36 -12.43
N LYS A 376 -39.31 -14.99 -13.63
CA LYS A 376 -38.43 -14.89 -14.80
C LYS A 376 -37.29 -13.91 -14.49
N PRO A 377 -36.08 -14.11 -15.05
CA PRO A 377 -34.99 -13.13 -14.92
C PRO A 377 -35.44 -11.73 -15.34
N SER A 378 -34.87 -10.71 -14.71
CA SER A 378 -35.13 -9.32 -15.07
C SER A 378 -34.88 -9.11 -16.57
N PRO A 379 -35.81 -8.47 -17.33
CA PRO A 379 -35.58 -8.11 -18.73
C PRO A 379 -34.32 -7.26 -18.92
N LEU A 380 -33.87 -6.55 -17.88
CA LEU A 380 -32.65 -5.76 -17.90
C LEU A 380 -31.38 -6.61 -18.06
N LEU A 381 -31.41 -7.91 -17.74
CA LEU A 381 -30.27 -8.79 -18.02
C LEU A 381 -30.14 -9.14 -19.51
N ASP A 382 -31.20 -8.96 -20.31
CA ASP A 382 -31.16 -9.16 -21.76
C ASP A 382 -30.54 -7.93 -22.45
N VAL A 383 -29.36 -8.13 -23.05
CA VAL A 383 -28.64 -7.09 -23.80
C VAL A 383 -29.43 -6.58 -25.00
N VAL A 384 -30.23 -7.42 -25.65
CA VAL A 384 -31.07 -7.04 -26.79
C VAL A 384 -32.21 -6.14 -26.31
N PHE A 385 -32.84 -6.48 -25.20
CA PHE A 385 -33.85 -5.63 -24.57
C PHE A 385 -33.29 -4.24 -24.24
N ARG A 386 -32.15 -4.18 -23.53
CA ARG A 386 -31.50 -2.90 -23.19
C ARG A 386 -31.11 -2.10 -24.42
N ARG A 387 -30.62 -2.77 -25.47
CA ARG A 387 -30.30 -2.11 -26.74
C ARG A 387 -31.52 -1.47 -27.39
N CYS A 388 -32.64 -2.18 -27.43
CA CYS A 388 -33.90 -1.62 -27.97
C CYS A 388 -34.35 -0.39 -27.17
N GLN A 389 -34.30 -0.45 -25.83
CA GLN A 389 -34.67 0.71 -24.99
C GLN A 389 -33.76 1.91 -25.22
N PHE A 390 -32.45 1.68 -25.39
CA PHE A 390 -31.50 2.73 -25.73
C PHE A 390 -31.79 3.36 -27.10
N ASP A 391 -32.10 2.55 -28.11
CA ASP A 391 -32.40 3.04 -29.47
C ASP A 391 -33.68 3.91 -29.50
N ASP A 392 -34.72 3.53 -28.74
CA ASP A 392 -35.95 4.32 -28.56
C ASP A 392 -35.65 5.68 -27.87
N GLU A 393 -34.83 5.66 -26.81
CA GLU A 393 -34.44 6.90 -26.11
C GLU A 393 -33.57 7.79 -27.00
N LEU A 394 -32.68 7.21 -27.80
CA LEU A 394 -31.86 7.93 -28.78
C LEU A 394 -32.74 8.63 -29.82
N GLU A 395 -33.77 7.97 -30.35
CA GLU A 395 -34.71 8.60 -31.28
C GLU A 395 -35.42 9.82 -30.65
N SER A 396 -35.81 9.71 -29.38
CA SER A 396 -36.41 10.82 -28.62
C SER A 396 -35.42 11.99 -28.45
N ILE A 397 -34.15 11.69 -28.15
CA ILE A 397 -33.08 12.69 -28.04
C ILE A 397 -32.83 13.39 -29.38
N GLU A 398 -32.83 12.66 -30.50
CA GLU A 398 -32.66 13.23 -31.83
C GLU A 398 -33.84 14.12 -32.24
N LYS A 399 -35.08 13.72 -31.93
CA LYS A 399 -36.28 14.56 -32.11
C LYS A 399 -36.17 15.86 -31.30
N TRP A 400 -35.73 15.77 -30.04
CA TRP A 400 -35.46 16.94 -29.20
C TRP A 400 -34.38 17.85 -29.82
N TYR A 401 -33.26 17.26 -30.24
CA TYR A 401 -32.13 17.99 -30.82
C TYR A 401 -32.51 18.74 -32.09
N ALA A 402 -33.23 18.09 -33.01
CA ALA A 402 -33.70 18.71 -34.25
C ALA A 402 -34.59 19.94 -33.97
N ARG A 403 -35.50 19.85 -33.00
CA ARG A 403 -36.38 20.95 -32.59
C ARG A 403 -35.63 22.12 -31.98
N GLU A 404 -34.70 21.86 -31.05
CA GLU A 404 -33.91 22.92 -30.41
C GLU A 404 -32.96 23.58 -31.42
N LYS A 405 -32.34 22.80 -32.31
CA LYS A 405 -31.45 23.30 -33.36
C LYS A 405 -32.19 24.19 -34.35
N ALA A 406 -33.40 23.82 -34.76
CA ALA A 406 -34.25 24.67 -35.58
C ALA A 406 -34.58 26.00 -34.90
N SER A 407 -34.76 25.97 -33.57
CA SER A 407 -35.05 27.17 -32.76
C SER A 407 -33.83 28.07 -32.50
N ALA A 408 -32.62 27.63 -32.85
CA ALA A 408 -31.39 28.41 -32.68
C ALA A 408 -31.22 29.50 -33.76
N ASN A 409 -32.02 29.51 -34.84
CA ASN A 409 -32.07 30.55 -35.88
C ASN A 409 -30.68 31.01 -36.41
N GLY A 410 -29.71 30.10 -36.50
CA GLY A 410 -28.36 30.40 -37.00
C GLY A 410 -27.35 30.91 -35.97
N ASP A 411 -27.72 31.03 -34.68
CA ASP A 411 -26.78 31.34 -33.59
C ASP A 411 -25.81 30.17 -33.36
N GLN A 412 -24.55 30.36 -33.73
CA GLN A 412 -23.49 29.36 -33.61
C GLN A 412 -23.18 28.99 -32.15
N SER A 413 -23.25 29.95 -31.22
CA SER A 413 -23.00 29.70 -29.80
C SER A 413 -24.09 28.81 -29.21
N ARG A 414 -25.35 29.14 -29.54
CA ARG A 414 -26.52 28.34 -29.12
C ARG A 414 -26.52 26.96 -29.77
N ALA A 415 -26.16 26.84 -31.04
CA ALA A 415 -26.03 25.56 -31.71
C ALA A 415 -24.96 24.67 -31.06
N ALA A 416 -23.78 25.23 -30.73
CA ALA A 416 -22.72 24.50 -30.03
C ALA A 416 -23.14 24.07 -28.62
N PHE A 417 -23.90 24.91 -27.90
CA PHE A 417 -24.49 24.54 -26.62
C PHE A 417 -25.46 23.37 -26.76
N ILE A 418 -26.37 23.41 -27.73
CA ILE A 418 -27.36 22.35 -27.99
C ILE A 418 -26.65 21.04 -28.34
N GLU A 419 -25.59 21.07 -29.15
CA GLU A 419 -24.77 19.87 -29.46
C GLU A 419 -24.16 19.26 -28.20
N ARG A 420 -23.54 20.07 -27.33
CA ARG A 420 -23.00 19.58 -26.05
C ARG A 420 -24.09 18.95 -25.17
N ARG A 421 -25.32 19.49 -25.19
CA ARG A 421 -26.46 18.94 -24.44
C ARG A 421 -27.00 17.66 -25.06
N ARG A 422 -27.01 17.53 -26.39
CA ARG A 422 -27.31 16.29 -27.09
C ARG A 422 -26.33 15.19 -26.67
N LEU A 423 -25.02 15.43 -26.77
CA LEU A 423 -24.00 14.47 -26.37
C LEU A 423 -24.15 14.04 -24.90
N ARG A 424 -24.43 14.99 -24.00
CA ARG A 424 -24.70 14.68 -22.59
C ARG A 424 -25.94 13.81 -22.40
N LYS A 425 -27.02 14.05 -23.15
CA LYS A 425 -28.23 13.23 -23.11
C LYS A 425 -27.97 11.82 -23.63
N VAL A 426 -27.22 11.68 -24.73
CA VAL A 426 -26.83 10.36 -25.27
C VAL A 426 -26.01 9.60 -24.25
N ARG A 427 -24.99 10.22 -23.64
CA ARG A 427 -24.19 9.59 -22.57
C ARG A 427 -25.04 9.18 -21.38
N ALA A 428 -26.02 9.99 -20.98
CA ALA A 428 -26.93 9.63 -19.89
C ALA A 428 -27.78 8.40 -20.25
N ALA A 429 -28.31 8.32 -21.47
CA ALA A 429 -29.03 7.15 -21.95
C ALA A 429 -28.11 5.91 -22.02
N GLN A 430 -26.87 6.06 -22.50
CA GLN A 430 -25.88 4.99 -22.49
C GLN A 430 -25.57 4.49 -21.08
N ALA A 431 -25.42 5.39 -20.10
CA ALA A 431 -25.23 5.02 -18.71
C ALA A 431 -26.44 4.23 -18.19
N THR A 432 -27.66 4.76 -18.37
CA THR A 432 -28.91 4.11 -17.93
C THR A 432 -29.06 2.69 -18.44
N TRP A 433 -28.83 2.45 -19.74
CA TRP A 433 -29.11 1.16 -20.37
C TRP A 433 -27.86 0.27 -20.56
N GLY A 434 -26.67 0.83 -20.45
CA GLY A 434 -25.41 0.14 -20.69
C GLY A 434 -24.64 -0.18 -19.42
N GLU A 435 -24.44 0.82 -18.57
CA GLU A 435 -23.47 0.77 -17.47
C GLU A 435 -24.11 0.59 -16.09
N SER A 436 -25.16 1.35 -15.80
CA SER A 436 -25.78 1.43 -14.47
C SER A 436 -27.19 0.85 -14.43
N PHE A 437 -27.58 0.04 -15.41
CA PHE A 437 -28.94 -0.50 -15.53
C PHE A 437 -29.37 -1.34 -14.31
N TYR A 438 -28.40 -1.89 -13.57
CA TYR A 438 -28.64 -2.71 -12.38
C TYR A 438 -28.59 -1.90 -11.07
N HIS A 439 -28.29 -0.60 -11.12
CA HIS A 439 -28.18 0.23 -9.91
C HIS A 439 -29.58 0.51 -9.35
N GLY A 440 -29.81 0.11 -8.11
CA GLY A 440 -31.10 0.27 -7.43
C GLY A 440 -32.08 -0.88 -7.67
N GLU A 441 -31.75 -1.80 -8.59
CA GLU A 441 -32.51 -3.02 -8.80
C GLU A 441 -32.26 -3.99 -7.64
N MET A 442 -33.34 -4.55 -7.09
CA MET A 442 -33.24 -5.50 -5.99
C MET A 442 -33.04 -6.93 -6.50
N ASP A 443 -33.42 -7.22 -7.73
CA ASP A 443 -33.41 -8.55 -8.37
C ASP A 443 -32.15 -8.81 -9.22
N ILE A 444 -31.21 -7.87 -9.25
CA ILE A 444 -29.90 -8.02 -9.92
C ILE A 444 -28.79 -7.71 -8.91
N ALA A 445 -27.99 -8.71 -8.56
CA ALA A 445 -26.85 -8.47 -7.69
C ALA A 445 -25.81 -7.52 -8.31
N PRO A 446 -25.12 -6.67 -7.53
CA PRO A 446 -24.03 -5.84 -8.03
C PRO A 446 -22.98 -6.61 -8.84
N LEU A 447 -22.56 -7.78 -8.38
CA LEU A 447 -21.62 -8.65 -9.09
C LEU A 447 -22.17 -9.15 -10.43
N ARG A 448 -23.42 -9.64 -10.43
CA ARG A 448 -24.11 -10.12 -11.64
C ARG A 448 -24.28 -8.99 -12.66
N GLY A 449 -24.74 -7.83 -12.20
CA GLY A 449 -24.94 -6.64 -13.03
C GLY A 449 -23.64 -6.15 -13.67
N ALA A 450 -22.55 -6.08 -12.90
CA ALA A 450 -21.24 -5.66 -13.40
C ALA A 450 -20.70 -6.56 -14.53
N LEU A 451 -20.88 -7.88 -14.43
CA LEU A 451 -20.53 -8.83 -15.49
C LEU A 451 -21.47 -8.69 -16.71
N SER A 452 -22.77 -8.53 -16.46
CA SER A 452 -23.80 -8.42 -17.50
C SER A 452 -23.68 -7.14 -18.35
N VAL A 453 -23.00 -6.09 -17.88
CA VAL A 453 -22.58 -4.93 -18.71
C VAL A 453 -21.81 -5.40 -19.94
N TRP A 454 -20.97 -6.42 -19.78
CA TRP A 454 -20.10 -6.99 -20.81
C TRP A 454 -20.69 -8.24 -21.46
N ASN A 455 -21.98 -8.51 -21.23
CA ASN A 455 -22.66 -9.73 -21.69
C ASN A 455 -21.95 -11.01 -21.21
N LEU A 456 -21.41 -10.95 -19.98
CA LEU A 456 -20.86 -12.08 -19.26
C LEU A 456 -21.85 -12.53 -18.18
N ASP A 457 -21.88 -13.82 -17.90
CA ASP A 457 -22.63 -14.38 -16.78
C ASP A 457 -21.71 -14.72 -15.59
N ILE A 458 -22.27 -15.31 -14.53
CA ILE A 458 -21.52 -15.61 -13.31
C ILE A 458 -20.51 -16.77 -13.50
N ASP A 459 -20.78 -17.67 -14.45
CA ASP A 459 -19.92 -18.82 -14.74
C ASP A 459 -18.68 -18.41 -15.56
N ASP A 460 -18.70 -17.22 -16.18
CA ASP A 460 -17.53 -16.59 -16.80
C ASP A 460 -16.46 -16.12 -15.79
N LEU A 461 -16.79 -16.04 -14.49
CA LEU A 461 -15.83 -15.72 -13.44
C LEU A 461 -14.89 -16.91 -13.19
N GLY A 462 -13.87 -17.06 -14.04
CA GLY A 462 -13.01 -18.23 -14.08
C GLY A 462 -11.93 -18.34 -12.98
N ALA A 463 -11.69 -17.27 -12.21
CA ALA A 463 -10.69 -17.28 -11.14
C ALA A 463 -11.06 -16.31 -10.01
N ALA A 464 -10.72 -16.70 -8.78
CA ALA A 464 -10.73 -15.84 -7.61
C ALA A 464 -9.31 -15.79 -7.02
N SER A 465 -8.73 -14.59 -6.94
CA SER A 465 -7.46 -14.37 -6.26
C SER A 465 -7.73 -14.05 -4.80
N PHE A 466 -7.59 -15.06 -3.94
CA PHE A 466 -7.84 -14.96 -2.51
C PHE A 466 -6.81 -14.06 -1.83
N HIS A 467 -7.22 -13.32 -0.81
CA HIS A 467 -6.35 -12.71 0.17
C HIS A 467 -5.47 -13.77 0.85
N GLY A 468 -6.06 -14.93 1.18
CA GLY A 468 -5.36 -16.18 1.42
C GLY A 468 -4.13 -16.03 2.32
N THR A 469 -4.32 -15.55 3.55
CA THR A 469 -3.19 -15.17 4.41
C THR A 469 -2.47 -16.36 5.05
N GLY A 470 -3.03 -17.58 5.04
CA GLY A 470 -2.47 -18.71 5.78
C GLY A 470 -2.86 -18.72 7.26
N THR A 471 -3.77 -17.85 7.67
CA THR A 471 -4.39 -17.91 9.00
C THR A 471 -5.60 -18.85 8.99
N LYS A 472 -5.92 -19.44 10.15
CA LYS A 472 -7.07 -20.35 10.25
C LYS A 472 -8.39 -19.65 9.95
N ALA A 473 -8.57 -18.45 10.49
CA ALA A 473 -9.80 -17.68 10.38
C ALA A 473 -10.02 -17.14 8.97
N ASN A 474 -9.00 -16.48 8.38
CA ASN A 474 -9.12 -15.89 7.05
C ASN A 474 -9.47 -16.94 5.99
N ASP A 475 -8.60 -17.94 5.80
CA ASP A 475 -8.73 -18.84 4.66
C ASP A 475 -10.02 -19.66 4.71
N LYS A 476 -10.55 -19.90 5.92
CA LYS A 476 -11.87 -20.51 6.09
C LYS A 476 -12.98 -19.54 5.72
N ASN A 477 -13.00 -18.35 6.33
CA ASN A 477 -14.03 -17.33 6.11
C ASN A 477 -14.10 -16.86 4.66
N GLU A 478 -12.95 -16.73 3.99
CA GLU A 478 -12.88 -16.30 2.60
C GLU A 478 -13.35 -17.38 1.61
N SER A 479 -13.22 -18.66 1.99
CA SER A 479 -13.70 -19.78 1.19
C SER A 479 -15.20 -20.07 1.37
N GLU A 480 -15.78 -19.63 2.50
CA GLU A 480 -17.20 -19.80 2.87
C GLU A 480 -18.05 -18.62 2.40
#